data_AF-X1S6G7-F1
#
_entry.id   AF-X1S6G7-F1
#
_cell.length_a   1.000
_cell.length_b   1.000
_cell.length_c   1.000
_cell.angle_alpha   90.00
_cell.angle_beta   90.00
_cell.angle_gamma   90.00
#
_symmetry.space_group_name_H-M   'P 1'
#
loop_
_entity.id
_entity.type
_entity.pdbx_description
1 polymer ?
#
loop_
_entity_poly.entity_id
_entity_poly.type
_entity_poly.pdbx_seq_one_letter_code
_entity_poly.pdbx_strand_id
1 'polypeptide(L)' 'MPFIEYMLRRAIVGKLIPKLFRSGMSQSGYMRLMKSKGLSYNRIEMTKDWRTLNEIEIKKENLKYVRKDRLPS' A
#
# COMPACT_ATOMS: atom_id res chain seq x y z
N MET A 1 -22.52 -13.52 -1.87
CA MET A 1 -21.39 -14.47 -1.94
C MET A 1 -20.08 -13.72 -1.66
N PRO A 2 -19.67 -13.44 -0.41
CA PRO A 2 -18.79 -12.29 -0.21
C PRO A 2 -17.29 -12.59 -0.06
N PHE A 3 -16.83 -13.84 0.05
CA PHE A 3 -15.41 -14.14 0.27
C PHE A 3 -14.56 -14.21 -1.01
N ILE A 4 -15.04 -14.93 -2.04
CA ILE A 4 -14.32 -15.07 -3.32
C ILE A 4 -14.17 -13.71 -3.99
N GLU A 5 -15.24 -12.91 -3.98
CA GLU A 5 -15.25 -11.55 -4.52
C GLU A 5 -14.27 -10.62 -3.80
N TYR A 6 -14.17 -10.76 -2.48
CA TYR A 6 -13.22 -10.02 -1.65
C TYR A 6 -11.76 -10.32 -2.03
N MET A 7 -11.41 -11.61 -2.11
CA MET A 7 -10.06 -12.04 -2.45
C MET A 7 -9.65 -11.58 -3.86
N LEU A 8 -10.57 -11.66 -4.83
CA LEU A 8 -10.34 -11.18 -6.20
C LEU A 8 -10.08 -9.67 -6.24
N ARG A 9 -10.90 -8.87 -5.55
CA ARG A 9 -10.70 -7.41 -5.44
C ARG A 9 -9.34 -7.09 -4.84
N ARG A 10 -8.98 -7.72 -3.72
CA ARG A 10 -7.69 -7.52 -3.04
C ARG A 10 -6.51 -7.89 -3.94
N ALA A 11 -6.59 -8.98 -4.70
CA ALA A 11 -5.54 -9.40 -5.63
C ALA A 11 -5.35 -8.42 -6.80
N ILE A 12 -6.43 -7.95 -7.41
CA ILE A 12 -6.39 -6.95 -8.50
C ILE A 12 -5.76 -5.65 -7.99
N VAL A 13 -6.24 -5.20 -6.83
CA VAL A 13 -5.76 -3.99 -6.18
C VAL A 13 -4.27 -4.10 -5.84
N GLY A 14 -3.84 -5.22 -5.26
CA GLY A 14 -2.44 -5.49 -4.94
C GLY A 14 -1.50 -5.37 -6.14
N LYS A 15 -1.91 -5.84 -7.33
CA LYS A 15 -1.14 -5.70 -8.57
C LYS A 15 -0.98 -4.25 -9.03
N LEU A 16 -1.93 -3.37 -8.70
CA LEU A 16 -1.91 -1.96 -9.13
C LEU A 16 -1.06 -1.07 -8.21
N ILE A 17 -0.88 -1.46 -6.94
CA ILE A 17 -0.22 -0.65 -5.92
C ILE A 17 1.20 -0.21 -6.32
N PRO A 18 2.12 -1.09 -6.77
CA PRO A 18 3.48 -0.68 -7.10
C PRO A 18 3.52 0.35 -8.24
N LYS A 19 2.64 0.19 -9.24
CA LYS A 19 2.54 1.12 -10.38
C LYS A 19 2.07 2.51 -9.93
N LEU A 20 1.04 2.56 -9.09
CA LEU A 20 0.48 3.82 -8.57
C LEU A 20 1.42 4.50 -7.57
N PHE A 21 2.12 3.72 -6.77
CA PHE A 21 3.14 4.25 -5.86
C PHE A 21 4.30 4.90 -6.62
N ARG A 22 4.82 4.22 -7.66
CA ARG A 22 5.88 4.77 -8.53
C ARG A 22 5.44 6.03 -9.28
N SER A 23 4.15 6.20 -9.56
CA SER A 23 3.62 7.42 -10.16
C SER A 23 3.42 8.57 -9.13
N GLY A 24 3.91 8.42 -7.90
CA GLY A 24 3.79 9.44 -6.86
C GLY A 24 2.39 9.57 -6.24
N MET A 25 1.50 8.60 -6.44
CA MET A 25 0.14 8.66 -5.89
C MET A 25 0.18 8.52 -4.36
N SER A 26 -0.53 9.40 -3.66
CA SER A 26 -0.70 9.30 -2.22
C SER A 26 -1.64 8.15 -1.84
N GLN A 27 -1.48 7.64 -0.62
CA GLN A 27 -2.34 6.58 -0.08
C GLN A 27 -3.83 6.95 -0.11
N SER A 28 -4.17 8.19 0.26
CA SER A 28 -5.55 8.69 0.26
C SER A 28 -6.12 8.82 -1.16
N GLY A 29 -5.31 9.27 -2.12
CA GLY A 29 -5.67 9.32 -3.53
C GLY A 29 -5.95 7.94 -4.11
N TYR A 30 -5.08 6.97 -3.79
CA TYR A 30 -5.27 5.57 -4.16
C TYR A 30 -6.57 4.98 -3.58
N MET A 31 -6.86 5.20 -2.29
CA MET A 31 -8.11 4.72 -1.69
C MET A 31 -9.35 5.31 -2.38
N ARG A 32 -9.30 6.61 -2.73
CA ARG A 32 -10.37 7.27 -3.46
C ARG A 32 -10.54 6.67 -4.86
N LEU A 33 -9.44 6.38 -5.56
CA LEU A 33 -9.45 5.76 -6.88
C LEU A 33 -10.01 4.33 -6.86
N MET A 34 -9.65 3.51 -5.86
CA MET A 34 -10.20 2.16 -5.75
C MET A 34 -11.69 2.20 -5.39
N LYS A 35 -12.12 3.18 -4.58
CA LYS A 35 -13.55 3.42 -4.30
C LYS A 35 -14.31 3.81 -5.57
N SER A 36 -13.78 4.72 -6.38
CA SER A 36 -14.45 5.12 -7.63
C SER A 36 -14.51 4.00 -8.67
N LYS A 37 -13.52 3.10 -8.68
CA LYS A 37 -13.49 1.91 -9.55
C LYS A 37 -14.34 0.75 -9.03
N GLY A 38 -15.02 0.91 -7.89
CA GLY A 38 -15.76 -0.17 -7.26
C GLY A 38 -14.87 -1.35 -6.87
N LEU A 39 -13.57 -1.13 -6.60
CA LEU A 39 -12.60 -2.13 -6.13
C LEU A 39 -12.26 -1.94 -4.63
N SER A 40 -12.99 -1.07 -3.94
CA SER A 40 -12.81 -0.85 -2.51
C SER A 40 -13.20 -2.10 -1.71
N TYR A 41 -12.48 -2.31 -0.62
CA TYR A 41 -12.78 -3.29 0.41
C TYR A 41 -12.54 -2.67 1.80
N ASN A 42 -12.25 -3.49 2.82
CA ASN A 42 -11.96 -3.00 4.16
C ASN A 42 -10.78 -2.01 4.14
N ARG A 43 -11.03 -0.79 4.64
CA ARG A 43 -10.05 0.31 4.67
C ARG A 43 -8.80 -0.06 5.46
N ILE A 44 -8.93 -0.79 6.55
CA ILE A 44 -7.79 -1.21 7.40
C ILE A 44 -6.88 -2.14 6.59
N GLU A 45 -7.46 -3.12 5.90
CA GLU A 45 -6.69 -4.03 5.05
C GLU A 45 -6.09 -3.31 3.85
N MET A 46 -6.82 -2.41 3.17
CA MET A 46 -6.26 -1.57 2.10
C MET A 46 -5.07 -0.74 2.57
N THR A 47 -5.14 -0.21 3.78
CA THR A 47 -4.06 0.57 4.39
C THR A 47 -2.84 -0.30 4.63
N LYS A 48 -3.06 -1.52 5.13
CA LYS A 48 -2.01 -2.51 5.38
C LYS A 48 -1.35 -2.95 4.07
N ASP A 49 -2.14 -3.35 3.07
CA ASP A 49 -1.64 -3.79 1.77
C ASP A 49 -0.82 -2.69 1.07
N TRP A 50 -1.26 -1.43 1.14
CA TRP A 50 -0.50 -0.29 0.62
C TRP A 50 0.86 -0.11 1.31
N ARG A 51 0.96 -0.41 2.61
CA ARG A 51 2.22 -0.29 3.35
C ARG A 51 3.15 -1.47 3.10
N THR A 52 2.60 -2.68 3.13
CA THR A 52 3.35 -3.93 2.96
C THR A 52 3.92 -4.05 1.55
N LEU A 53 3.11 -3.81 0.51
CA LEU A 53 3.56 -3.95 -0.90
C LEU A 53 4.54 -2.88 -1.35
N ASN A 54 4.60 -1.75 -0.64
CA ASN A 54 5.58 -0.69 -0.89
C ASN A 54 6.80 -0.79 0.04
N GLU A 55 6.90 -1.89 0.81
CA GLU A 55 7.99 -2.15 1.76
C GLU A 55 8.21 -1.01 2.77
N ILE A 56 7.16 -0.23 3.04
CA ILE A 56 7.26 0.94 3.95
C ILE A 56 7.63 0.46 5.35
N GLU A 57 7.17 -0.73 5.74
CA GLU A 57 7.49 -1.34 7.03
C GLU A 57 8.96 -1.74 7.15
N ILE A 58 9.55 -2.32 6.08
CA ILE A 58 10.99 -2.64 6.01
C ILE A 58 11.82 -1.36 6.02
N LYS A 59 11.44 -0.35 5.24
CA LYS A 59 12.11 0.96 5.24
C LYS A 59 12.06 1.62 6.61
N LYS A 60 10.92 1.54 7.31
CA LYS A 60 10.77 2.07 8.67
C LYS A 60 11.71 1.35 9.64
N GLU A 61 11.87 0.04 9.52
CA GLU A 61 12.79 -0.75 10.32
C GLU A 61 14.26 -0.38 10.06
N ASN A 62 14.65 -0.27 8.78
CA ASN A 62 16.00 0.14 8.39
C ASN A 62 16.36 1.54 8.92
N LEU A 63 15.40 2.46 8.95
CA LEU A 63 15.59 3.81 9.50
C LEU A 63 15.76 3.85 11.02
N LYS A 64 15.37 2.80 11.77
CA LYS A 64 15.63 2.72 13.23
C LYS A 64 17.11 2.61 13.54
N TYR A 65 17.88 1.98 12.65
CA TYR A 65 19.31 1.73 12.84
C TYR A 65 20.19 2.87 12.31
N VAL A 66 19.61 3.83 11.59
CA VAL A 66 20.32 5.03 11.15
C VAL A 66 20.44 5.98 12.34
N ARG A 67 21.66 6.13 12.88
CA ARG A 67 21.96 7.15 13.89
C ARG A 67 21.70 8.53 13.27
N LYS A 68 20.98 9.38 13.99
CA LYS A 68 20.55 10.73 13.54
C LYS A 68 21.70 11.60 13.02
N ASP A 69 22.92 11.34 13.52
CA ASP A 69 24.11 12.15 13.27
C ASP A 69 25.10 11.52 12.27
N ARG A 70 24.76 10.39 11.65
CA ARG A 70 25.64 9.74 10.65
C ARG A 70 24.85 9.31 9.43
N LEU A 71 25.06 10.03 8.33
CA LEU A 71 24.67 9.56 7.00
C LEU A 71 25.47 8.29 6.66
N PRO A 72 24.81 7.19 6.28
CA PRO A 72 25.53 6.03 5.77
C PRO A 72 26.15 6.38 4.40
N SER A 73 27.43 6.07 4.23
CA SER A 73 28.18 6.17 2.97
C SER A 73 27.81 5.06 2.00
#